data_AF-A0A520EGP3-F1
#
_entry.id   AF-A0A520EGP3-F1
#
_cell.length_a   1.000
_cell.length_b   1.000
_cell.length_c   1.000
_cell.angle_alpha   90.00
_cell.angle_beta   90.00
_cell.angle_gamma   90.00
#
_symmetry.space_group_name_H-M   'P 1'
#
loop_
_entity.id
_entity.type
_entity.pdbx_description
1 polymer ?
#
loop_
_entity_poly.entity_id
_entity_poly.type
_entity_poly.pdbx_seq_one_letter_code
_entity_poly.pdbx_strand_id
1 'polypeptide(L)'
;PGSRRQHYCVSVDMWADAFVTKQSSLYQVSAVADEGIRVLGEGTTAGDRMEDLRDFFDFMAAEMPRMLADWRSQRKDRTPGR
;
A
#
# COMPACT_ATOMS: atom_id res chain seq x y z
N PRO A 1 11.88 31.28 28.43
CA PRO A 1 12.62 30.11 27.90
C PRO A 1 11.63 28.99 27.56
N GLY A 2 10.93 29.17 26.44
CA GLY A 2 9.70 28.45 26.13
C GLY A 2 9.88 27.50 24.94
N SER A 3 9.57 26.23 25.20
CA SER A 3 9.05 25.26 24.24
C SER A 3 9.88 25.04 22.96
N ARG A 4 10.79 24.06 23.02
CA ARG A 4 11.22 23.31 21.84
C ARG A 4 10.07 22.38 21.43
N ARG A 5 8.93 22.96 21.03
CA ARG A 5 7.81 22.23 20.44
C ARG A 5 8.28 21.77 19.07
N GLN A 6 8.80 20.55 19.00
CA GLN A 6 8.88 19.85 17.73
C GLN A 6 7.45 19.57 17.29
N HIS A 7 6.95 20.41 16.39
CA HIS A 7 5.75 20.11 15.65
C HIS A 7 6.09 18.92 14.74
N TYR A 8 5.87 17.69 15.22
CA TYR A 8 5.62 16.55 14.35
C TYR A 8 4.25 16.79 13.71
N CYS A 9 4.16 17.76 12.81
CA CYS A 9 3.10 17.74 11.84
C CYS A 9 3.32 16.44 11.08
N VAL A 10 2.32 15.57 11.10
CA VAL A 10 2.24 14.46 10.16
C VAL A 10 2.18 15.12 8.77
N SER A 11 3.36 15.36 8.20
CA SER A 11 3.51 15.99 6.90
C SER A 11 2.75 15.12 5.92
N VAL A 12 2.13 15.75 4.92
CA VAL A 12 1.52 15.04 3.79
C VAL A 12 2.48 14.00 3.18
N ASP A 13 3.78 14.23 3.34
CA ASP A 13 4.86 13.35 2.90
C ASP A 13 4.97 12.07 3.74
N MET A 14 4.77 12.13 5.07
CA MET A 14 4.87 10.95 5.94
C MET A 14 3.82 9.89 5.58
N TRP A 15 2.59 10.32 5.27
CA TRP A 15 1.55 9.39 4.82
C TRP A 15 1.84 8.83 3.43
N ALA A 16 2.44 9.63 2.55
CA ALA A 16 2.84 9.17 1.23
C ALA A 16 3.94 8.10 1.32
N ASP A 17 4.97 8.34 2.12
CA ASP A 17 6.09 7.43 2.33
C ASP A 17 5.64 6.12 3.00
N ALA A 18 4.74 6.21 3.99
CA ALA A 18 4.13 5.04 4.61
C ALA A 18 3.31 4.22 3.60
N PHE A 19 2.57 4.88 2.70
CA PHE A 19 1.82 4.23 1.63
C PHE A 19 2.72 3.52 0.63
N VAL A 20 3.80 4.16 0.19
CA VAL A 20 4.80 3.55 -0.72
C VAL A 20 5.45 2.34 -0.06
N THR A 21 5.84 2.46 1.21
CA THR A 21 6.42 1.34 1.96
C THR A 21 5.44 0.18 2.05
N LYS A 22 4.17 0.47 2.38
CA LYS A 22 3.13 -0.55 2.46
C LYS A 22 2.85 -1.19 1.10
N GLN A 23 2.78 -0.40 0.03
CA GLN A 23 2.60 -0.88 -1.35
C GLN A 23 3.71 -1.85 -1.74
N SER A 24 4.97 -1.51 -1.45
CA SER A 24 6.12 -2.39 -1.70
C SER A 24 5.98 -3.72 -0.95
N SER A 25 5.57 -3.71 0.32
CA SER A 25 5.34 -4.94 1.08
C SER A 25 4.22 -5.81 0.51
N LEU A 26 3.18 -5.24 -0.11
CA LEU A 26 2.13 -6.02 -0.76
C LEU A 26 2.66 -6.74 -2.00
N TYR A 27 3.47 -6.05 -2.83
CA TYR A 27 4.15 -6.69 -3.96
C TYR A 27 5.14 -7.77 -3.53
N GLN A 28 5.78 -7.63 -2.38
CA GLN A 28 6.62 -8.70 -1.83
C GLN A 28 5.83 -9.97 -1.52
N VAL A 29 4.61 -9.84 -0.99
CA VAL A 29 3.73 -11.00 -0.76
C VAL A 29 3.33 -11.64 -2.08
N SER A 30 2.95 -10.84 -3.08
CA SER A 30 2.66 -11.33 -4.43
C SER A 30 3.84 -12.10 -5.04
N ALA A 31 5.07 -11.55 -4.94
CA ALA A 31 6.26 -12.22 -5.45
C ALA A 31 6.56 -13.56 -4.75
N VAL A 32 6.30 -13.65 -3.45
CA VAL A 32 6.40 -14.92 -2.71
C VAL A 32 5.31 -15.90 -3.14
N ALA A 33 4.10 -15.41 -3.41
CA ALA A 33 3.02 -16.25 -3.93
C ALA A 33 3.38 -16.84 -5.29
N ASP A 34 3.99 -16.05 -6.17
CA ASP A 34 4.45 -16.46 -7.50
C ASP A 34 5.56 -17.53 -7.44
N GLU A 35 6.47 -17.44 -6.46
CA GLU A 35 7.42 -18.54 -6.18
C GLU A 35 6.71 -19.80 -5.68
N GLY A 36 5.67 -19.64 -4.84
CA GLY A 36 4.83 -20.75 -4.39
C GLY A 36 4.15 -21.49 -5.54
N ILE A 37 3.66 -20.79 -6.57
CA ILE A 37 3.08 -21.39 -7.77
C ILE A 37 4.11 -22.26 -8.48
N ARG A 38 5.34 -21.75 -8.67
CA ARG A 38 6.44 -22.51 -9.30
C ARG A 38 6.81 -23.77 -8.54
N VAL A 39 6.76 -23.73 -7.20
CA VAL A 39 7.09 -24.89 -6.34
C VAL A 39 5.96 -25.91 -6.29
N LEU A 40 4.70 -25.47 -6.19
CA LEU A 40 3.54 -26.33 -6.02
C LEU A 40 3.00 -26.88 -7.35
N GLY A 41 3.36 -26.25 -8.46
CA GLY A 41 2.94 -26.62 -9.80
C GLY A 41 1.67 -25.88 -10.24
N GLU A 42 1.73 -25.31 -11.44
CA GLU A 42 0.60 -24.67 -12.13
C GLU A 42 -0.54 -25.68 -12.36
N GLY A 43 -1.79 -25.25 -12.15
CA GLY A 43 -2.98 -26.09 -12.33
C GLY A 43 -3.21 -27.13 -11.25
N THR A 44 -2.46 -27.10 -10.14
CA THR A 44 -2.79 -27.85 -8.92
C THR A 44 -3.70 -27.00 -8.04
N THR A 45 -4.56 -27.63 -7.22
CA THR A 45 -5.39 -26.88 -6.25
C THR A 45 -4.57 -25.99 -5.31
N ALA A 46 -3.33 -26.38 -5.02
CA ALA A 46 -2.43 -25.57 -4.19
C ALA A 46 -1.85 -24.39 -4.98
N GLY A 47 -1.49 -24.59 -6.25
CA GLY A 47 -1.07 -23.54 -7.17
C GLY A 47 -2.18 -22.50 -7.41
N ASP A 48 -3.41 -22.95 -7.68
CA ASP A 48 -4.55 -22.05 -7.93
C ASP A 48 -4.84 -21.14 -6.72
N ARG A 49 -4.65 -21.64 -5.49
CA ARG A 49 -4.77 -20.83 -4.26
C ARG A 49 -3.67 -19.78 -4.15
N MET A 50 -2.46 -20.10 -4.59
CA MET A 50 -1.35 -19.15 -4.60
C MET A 50 -1.52 -18.10 -5.70
N GLU A 51 -2.14 -18.47 -6.82
CA GLU A 51 -2.53 -17.53 -7.87
C GLU A 51 -3.59 -16.53 -7.38
N ASP A 52 -4.66 -17.00 -6.74
CA ASP A 52 -5.67 -16.11 -6.14
C ASP A 52 -5.05 -15.15 -5.11
N LEU A 53 -4.11 -15.65 -4.30
CA LEU A 53 -3.35 -14.82 -3.36
C LEU A 53 -2.51 -13.76 -4.07
N ARG A 54 -1.74 -14.15 -5.09
CA ARG A 54 -0.90 -13.24 -5.89
C ARG A 54 -1.75 -12.12 -6.48
N ASP A 55 -2.82 -12.49 -7.17
CA ASP A 55 -3.70 -11.57 -7.89
C ASP A 55 -4.40 -10.61 -6.92
N PHE A 56 -4.83 -11.09 -5.75
CA PHE A 56 -5.41 -10.24 -4.71
C PHE A 56 -4.41 -9.21 -4.17
N PHE A 57 -3.18 -9.62 -3.88
CA PHE A 57 -2.15 -8.71 -3.35
C PHE A 57 -1.66 -7.70 -4.40
N ASP A 58 -1.58 -8.10 -5.67
CA ASP A 58 -1.29 -7.19 -6.79
C ASP A 58 -2.40 -6.16 -6.96
N PHE A 59 -3.66 -6.58 -6.94
CA PHE A 59 -4.80 -5.66 -6.99
C PHE A 59 -4.74 -4.63 -5.86
N MET A 60 -4.53 -5.08 -4.62
CA MET A 60 -4.41 -4.15 -3.49
C MET A 60 -3.25 -3.18 -3.67
N ALA A 61 -2.08 -3.66 -4.09
CA ALA A 61 -0.90 -2.83 -4.29
C ALA A 61 -1.10 -1.80 -5.41
N ALA A 62 -1.77 -2.18 -6.50
CA ALA A 62 -2.11 -1.30 -7.61
C ALA A 62 -3.12 -0.20 -7.21
N GLU A 63 -3.97 -0.46 -6.21
CA GLU A 63 -5.01 0.48 -5.76
C GLU A 63 -4.52 1.53 -4.76
N MET A 64 -3.41 1.25 -4.06
CA MET A 64 -2.83 2.14 -3.05
C MET A 64 -2.57 3.58 -3.55
N PRO A 65 -2.04 3.83 -4.76
CA PRO A 65 -1.86 5.19 -5.28
C PRO A 65 -3.19 5.95 -5.45
N ARG A 66 -4.25 5.26 -5.89
CA ARG A 66 -5.58 5.85 -6.04
C ARG A 66 -6.15 6.26 -4.68
N MET A 67 -6.07 5.36 -3.70
CA MET A 67 -6.51 5.66 -2.32
C MET A 67 -5.79 6.89 -1.73
N LEU A 68 -4.48 7.02 -1.97
CA LEU A 68 -3.71 8.17 -1.52
C LEU A 68 -4.14 9.47 -2.23
N ALA A 69 -4.42 9.41 -3.53
CA ALA A 69 -4.92 10.55 -4.30
C ALA A 69 -6.32 11.00 -3.82
N ASP A 70 -7.22 10.05 -3.58
CA ASP A 70 -8.56 10.31 -3.07
C ASP A 70 -8.51 10.96 -1.68
N TRP A 71 -7.65 10.44 -0.79
CA TRP A 71 -7.42 11.03 0.53
C TRP A 71 -6.91 12.47 0.45
N ARG A 72 -5.92 12.74 -0.42
CA ARG A 72 -5.38 14.08 -0.63
C ARG A 72 -6.44 15.06 -1.12
N SER A 73 -7.32 14.60 -2.00
CA SER A 73 -8.43 15.41 -2.54
C SER A 73 -9.42 15.76 -1.43
N GLN A 74 -9.88 14.78 -0.65
CA GLN A 74 -10.75 15.01 0.51
C GLN A 74 -10.16 16.00 1.53
N ARG A 75 -8.84 15.98 1.74
CA ARG A 75 -8.19 16.90 2.70
C ARG A 75 -8.10 18.34 2.20
N LYS A 76 -7.94 18.54 0.89
CA LYS A 76 -7.98 19.87 0.27
C LYS A 76 -9.38 20.47 0.44
N ASP A 77 -10.42 19.67 0.19
CA ASP A 77 -11.81 20.11 0.33
C ASP A 77 -12.18 20.43 1.79
N ARG A 78 -11.57 19.74 2.74
CA ARG A 78 -11.76 19.97 4.19
C ARG A 78 -10.96 21.14 4.76
N THR A 79 -10.11 21.79 3.98
CA THR A 79 -9.40 23.00 4.41
C THR A 79 -10.02 24.21 3.70
N PRO A 80 -11.08 24.84 4.23
CA PRO A 80 -11.52 26.13 3.74
C PRO A 80 -10.39 27.13 3.97
N GLY A 81 -10.19 28.03 3.00
CA GLY A 81 -9.19 29.09 3.03
C GLY A 81 -9.13 29.78 4.40
N ARG A 82 -7.91 29.91 4.91
CA ARG A 82 -7.55 30.87 5.95
C ARG A 82 -6.66 31.91 5.33
#